data_AF-E6J1R6-F1
#
_entry.id   AF-E6J1R6-F1
#
_cell.length_a   1.000
_cell.length_b   1.000
_cell.length_c   1.000
_cell.angle_alpha   90.00
_cell.angle_beta   90.00
_cell.angle_gamma   90.00
#
_symmetry.space_group_name_H-M   'P 1'
#
loop_
_entity.id
_entity.type
_entity.pdbx_description
1 polymer ?
#
loop_
_entity_poly.entity_id
_entity_poly.type
_entity_poly.pdbx_seq_one_letter_code
_entity_poly.pdbx_strand_id
1 'polypeptide(L)'
;LPLCQSVRNHRASIFEGLVDIGYNASKHQWFYGFKVHMLVTLSGYILNYIVTSASVHDIKAVEDLLEGCQQSVILADLGYLSQALKNRLKQRGYHLWTPLRQNMEGASQHNNWRLLAMRRTIETRFSELCALFDMEHTFARGVAGLQLRIEQILLAYNLSYFEFN
;
A
#
# COMPACT_ATOMS: atom_id res chain seq x y z
N LEU A 1 8.29 -3.43 -2.92
CA LEU A 1 8.91 -4.72 -3.29
C LEU A 1 10.09 -4.45 -4.23
N PRO A 2 11.29 -4.17 -3.69
CA PRO A 2 12.48 -4.08 -4.51
C PRO A 2 12.83 -5.46 -5.10
N LEU A 3 13.13 -5.54 -6.41
CA LEU A 3 13.53 -6.80 -7.05
C LEU A 3 15.05 -6.99 -7.07
N CYS A 4 15.79 -5.89 -7.17
CA CYS A 4 17.24 -5.91 -7.12
C CYS A 4 17.78 -4.60 -6.57
N GLN A 5 19.05 -4.60 -6.22
CA GLN A 5 19.79 -3.37 -5.93
C GLN A 5 19.78 -2.45 -7.17
N SER A 6 19.72 -1.14 -6.96
CA SER A 6 19.64 -0.15 -8.04
C SER A 6 20.76 -0.28 -9.06
N VAL A 7 21.97 -0.67 -8.64
CA VAL A 7 23.12 -0.89 -9.54
C VAL A 7 22.97 -2.06 -10.51
N ARG A 8 21.98 -2.95 -10.30
CA ARG A 8 21.72 -4.13 -11.13
C ARG A 8 20.47 -4.01 -12.00
N ASN A 9 19.71 -2.93 -11.89
CA ASN A 9 18.42 -2.75 -12.57
C ASN A 9 18.52 -2.92 -14.09
N HIS A 10 19.58 -2.40 -14.73
CA HIS A 10 19.80 -2.49 -16.17
C HIS A 10 20.08 -3.92 -16.67
N ARG A 11 20.39 -4.86 -15.78
CA ARG A 11 20.63 -6.28 -16.11
C ARG A 11 19.45 -7.18 -15.73
N ALA A 12 18.43 -6.64 -15.08
CA ALA A 12 17.26 -7.39 -14.68
C ALA A 12 16.30 -7.55 -15.87
N SER A 13 15.99 -8.79 -16.23
CA SER A 13 15.01 -9.14 -17.28
C SER A 13 13.72 -9.75 -16.72
N ILE A 14 13.70 -10.09 -15.43
CA ILE A 14 12.52 -10.67 -14.79
C ILE A 14 11.46 -9.56 -14.64
N PHE A 15 10.23 -9.86 -15.09
CA PHE A 15 9.10 -8.91 -15.12
C PHE A 15 9.26 -7.73 -16.08
N GLU A 16 10.06 -7.89 -17.14
CA GLU A 16 10.22 -6.87 -18.18
C GLU A 16 8.86 -6.36 -18.70
N GLY A 17 8.73 -5.04 -18.84
CA GLY A 17 7.48 -4.36 -19.22
C GLY A 17 6.49 -4.11 -18.08
N LEU A 18 6.66 -4.77 -16.92
CA LEU A 18 5.80 -4.59 -15.74
C LEU A 18 6.50 -3.89 -14.57
N VAL A 19 7.81 -4.06 -14.46
CA VAL A 19 8.63 -3.45 -13.41
C VAL A 19 9.29 -2.15 -13.89
N ASP A 20 9.40 -1.18 -13.00
CA ASP A 20 10.10 0.07 -13.27
C ASP A 20 10.74 0.66 -11.99
N ILE A 21 11.20 1.89 -12.09
CA ILE A 21 11.84 2.63 -10.99
C ILE A 21 10.81 3.56 -10.35
N GLY A 22 10.71 3.48 -9.02
CA GLY A 22 9.89 4.39 -8.22
C GLY A 22 10.69 5.00 -7.06
N TYR A 23 10.17 6.10 -6.54
CA TYR A 23 10.72 6.76 -5.36
C TYR A 23 9.87 6.45 -4.13
N ASN A 24 10.52 5.95 -3.07
CA ASN A 24 9.92 5.83 -1.75
C ASN A 24 10.25 7.08 -0.94
N ALA A 25 9.24 7.94 -0.73
CA ALA A 25 9.41 9.19 0.01
C ALA A 25 9.76 8.96 1.48
N SER A 26 9.21 7.92 2.12
CA SER A 26 9.46 7.62 3.54
C SER A 26 10.89 7.11 3.79
N LYS A 27 11.45 6.34 2.84
CA LYS A 27 12.84 5.84 2.90
C LYS A 27 13.84 6.75 2.16
N HIS A 28 13.38 7.84 1.56
CA HIS A 28 14.16 8.74 0.70
C HIS A 28 15.00 8.04 -0.39
N GLN A 29 14.48 6.96 -0.97
CA GLN A 29 15.27 6.06 -1.81
C GLN A 29 14.53 5.68 -3.11
N TRP A 30 15.30 5.63 -4.20
CA TRP A 30 14.86 5.03 -5.46
C TRP A 30 15.02 3.52 -5.41
N PHE A 31 13.98 2.80 -5.85
CA PHE A 31 14.01 1.35 -5.95
C PHE A 31 13.47 0.88 -7.30
N TYR A 32 14.01 -0.23 -7.77
CA TYR A 32 13.51 -0.93 -8.97
C TYR A 32 12.65 -2.10 -8.52
N GLY A 33 11.38 -2.11 -8.88
CA GLY A 33 10.45 -3.13 -8.41
C GLY A 33 8.98 -2.77 -8.53
N PHE A 34 8.19 -3.30 -7.59
CA PHE A 34 6.75 -3.06 -7.50
C PHE A 34 6.38 -2.29 -6.24
N LYS A 35 5.28 -1.54 -6.31
CA LYS A 35 4.55 -1.02 -5.15
C LYS A 35 3.44 -2.00 -4.78
N VAL A 36 3.23 -2.14 -3.48
CA VAL A 36 2.08 -2.88 -2.93
C VAL A 36 1.23 -1.88 -2.18
N HIS A 37 -0.03 -1.80 -2.54
CA HIS A 37 -1.06 -1.04 -1.87
C HIS A 37 -1.90 -2.01 -1.07
N MET A 38 -2.22 -1.71 0.19
CA MET A 38 -3.02 -2.59 1.05
C MET A 38 -4.18 -1.82 1.68
N LEU A 39 -5.32 -2.48 1.77
CA LEU A 39 -6.48 -2.04 2.52
C LEU A 39 -6.54 -2.85 3.81
N VAL A 40 -6.48 -2.16 4.94
CA VAL A 40 -6.39 -2.79 6.25
C VAL A 40 -7.44 -2.17 7.17
N THR A 41 -8.11 -3.01 7.95
CA THR A 41 -8.96 -2.56 9.06
C THR A 41 -8.12 -1.98 10.19
N LEU A 42 -8.75 -1.23 11.10
CA LEU A 42 -8.05 -0.69 12.27
C LEU A 42 -7.63 -1.77 13.27
N SER A 43 -8.31 -2.92 13.28
CA SER A 43 -7.90 -4.10 14.05
C SER A 43 -6.72 -4.84 13.41
N GLY A 44 -6.34 -4.50 12.18
CA GLY A 44 -5.15 -5.03 11.50
C GLY A 44 -5.43 -6.11 10.45
N TYR A 45 -6.69 -6.55 10.29
CA TYR A 45 -7.06 -7.49 9.23
C TYR A 45 -6.87 -6.88 7.84
N ILE A 46 -6.19 -7.60 6.95
CA ILE A 46 -5.94 -7.17 5.57
C ILE A 46 -7.13 -7.59 4.70
N LEU A 47 -7.83 -6.60 4.16
CA LEU A 47 -9.05 -6.79 3.37
C LEU A 47 -8.75 -6.98 1.88
N ASN A 48 -7.79 -6.23 1.34
CA ASN A 48 -7.44 -6.26 -0.07
C ASN A 48 -6.01 -5.78 -0.29
N TYR A 49 -5.43 -6.10 -1.45
CA TYR A 49 -4.15 -5.57 -1.89
C TYR A 49 -4.12 -5.37 -3.42
N ILE A 50 -3.31 -4.43 -3.88
CA ILE A 50 -3.03 -4.20 -5.29
C ILE A 50 -1.51 -4.08 -5.48
N VAL A 51 -1.00 -4.65 -6.57
CA VAL A 51 0.41 -4.52 -6.96
C VAL A 51 0.50 -3.69 -8.24
N THR A 52 1.31 -2.65 -8.22
CA THR A 52 1.58 -1.81 -9.39
C THR A 52 3.08 -1.71 -9.64
N SER A 53 3.47 -1.25 -10.83
CA SER A 53 4.84 -0.79 -11.07
C SER A 53 5.21 0.31 -10.06
N ALA A 54 6.49 0.42 -9.73
CA ALA A 54 6.98 1.34 -8.71
C ALA A 54 6.74 2.82 -9.03
N SER A 55 6.69 3.21 -10.31
CA SER A 55 6.45 4.60 -10.72
C SER A 55 4.98 5.04 -10.56
N VAL A 56 4.05 4.09 -10.48
CA VAL A 56 2.61 4.38 -10.45
C VAL A 56 2.27 5.21 -9.20
N HIS A 57 1.49 6.28 -9.42
CA HIS A 57 0.98 7.11 -8.33
C HIS A 57 -0.12 6.40 -7.56
N ASP A 58 -0.09 6.52 -6.23
CA ASP A 58 -0.99 5.84 -5.31
C ASP A 58 -2.47 6.11 -5.61
N ILE A 59 -2.79 7.32 -6.10
CA ILE A 59 -4.14 7.73 -6.53
C ILE A 59 -4.74 6.80 -7.58
N LYS A 60 -3.92 6.15 -8.42
CA LYS A 60 -4.42 5.26 -9.49
C LYS A 60 -4.86 3.90 -8.94
N ALA A 61 -4.25 3.41 -7.87
CA ALA A 61 -4.53 2.08 -7.32
C ALA A 61 -5.75 2.05 -6.38
N VAL A 62 -6.18 3.20 -5.87
CA VAL A 62 -7.18 3.26 -4.78
C VAL A 62 -8.57 2.78 -5.17
N GLU A 63 -9.00 2.97 -6.43
CA GLU A 63 -10.33 2.54 -6.86
C GLU A 63 -10.40 1.02 -6.94
N ASP A 64 -9.39 0.38 -7.51
CA ASP A 64 -9.26 -1.08 -7.56
C ASP A 64 -9.08 -1.66 -6.15
N LEU A 65 -8.30 -0.96 -5.29
CA LEU A 65 -8.09 -1.40 -3.91
C LEU A 65 -9.38 -1.37 -3.07
N LEU A 66 -10.30 -0.47 -3.37
CA LEU A 66 -11.59 -0.34 -2.68
C LEU A 66 -12.71 -1.16 -3.35
N GLU A 67 -12.41 -1.95 -4.37
CA GLU A 67 -13.40 -2.82 -4.99
C GLU A 67 -13.96 -3.82 -3.98
N GLY A 68 -15.29 -3.92 -3.89
CA GLY A 68 -15.98 -4.78 -2.93
C GLY A 68 -15.88 -4.36 -1.45
N CYS A 69 -15.23 -3.23 -1.14
CA CYS A 69 -15.09 -2.73 0.23
C CYS A 69 -16.45 -2.31 0.80
N GLN A 70 -16.78 -2.77 2.00
CA GLN A 70 -18.04 -2.43 2.68
C GLN A 70 -17.89 -1.20 3.59
N GLN A 71 -16.65 -0.80 3.91
CA GLN A 71 -16.37 0.32 4.80
C GLN A 71 -16.43 1.64 4.04
N SER A 72 -17.28 2.56 4.49
CA SER A 72 -17.46 3.86 3.85
C SER A 72 -16.41 4.90 4.25
N VAL A 73 -15.69 4.73 5.37
CA VAL A 73 -14.69 5.70 5.85
C VAL A 73 -13.29 5.14 5.67
N ILE A 74 -12.48 5.80 4.85
CA ILE A 74 -11.14 5.33 4.48
C ILE A 74 -10.10 6.35 4.94
N LEU A 75 -9.15 5.90 5.76
CA LEU A 75 -7.96 6.67 6.13
C LEU A 75 -6.84 6.33 5.15
N ALA A 76 -6.22 7.34 4.54
CA ALA A 76 -5.18 7.12 3.55
C ALA A 76 -3.94 8.01 3.76
N ASP A 77 -2.86 7.60 3.12
CA ASP A 77 -1.59 8.29 3.14
C ASP A 77 -1.60 9.64 2.40
N LEU A 78 -0.60 10.48 2.67
CA LEU A 78 -0.47 11.78 2.01
C LEU A 78 -0.33 11.64 0.48
N GLY A 79 0.20 10.51 0.00
CA GLY A 79 0.29 10.18 -1.43
C GLY A 79 -1.07 10.07 -2.14
N TYR A 80 -2.16 9.86 -1.38
CA TYR A 80 -3.53 9.82 -1.89
C TYR A 80 -4.23 11.18 -1.85
N LEU A 81 -3.56 12.24 -1.41
CA LEU A 81 -4.15 13.58 -1.33
C LEU A 81 -4.48 14.12 -2.73
N SER A 82 -5.75 14.05 -3.11
CA SER A 82 -6.27 14.62 -4.36
C SER A 82 -7.75 14.98 -4.23
N GLN A 83 -8.09 16.22 -4.55
CA GLN A 83 -9.49 16.67 -4.51
C GLN A 83 -10.35 15.95 -5.54
N ALA A 84 -9.80 15.72 -6.74
CA ALA A 84 -10.49 14.97 -7.79
C ALA A 84 -10.78 13.53 -7.34
N LEU A 85 -9.81 12.87 -6.70
CA LEU A 85 -10.00 11.53 -6.14
C LEU A 85 -11.10 11.53 -5.08
N LYS A 86 -11.02 12.46 -4.11
CA LYS A 86 -12.00 12.58 -3.03
C LYS A 86 -13.42 12.75 -3.56
N ASN A 87 -13.60 13.55 -4.61
CA ASN A 87 -14.90 13.77 -5.24
C ASN A 87 -15.45 12.49 -5.90
N ARG A 88 -14.61 11.75 -6.66
CA ARG A 88 -15.02 10.48 -7.28
C ARG A 88 -15.39 9.41 -6.25
N LEU A 89 -14.58 9.28 -5.20
CA LEU A 89 -14.85 8.33 -4.11
C LEU A 89 -16.14 8.69 -3.35
N LYS A 90 -16.40 9.98 -3.13
CA LYS A 90 -17.65 10.46 -2.52
C LYS A 90 -18.87 10.09 -3.35
N GLN A 91 -18.80 10.15 -4.68
CA GLN A 91 -19.89 9.71 -5.57
C GLN A 91 -20.17 8.21 -5.46
N ARG A 92 -19.16 7.40 -5.08
CA ARG A 92 -19.31 5.96 -4.82
C ARG A 92 -19.67 5.64 -3.37
N GLY A 93 -19.92 6.64 -2.52
CA GLY A 93 -20.28 6.46 -1.11
C GLY A 93 -19.10 6.37 -0.13
N TYR A 94 -17.88 6.64 -0.59
CA TYR A 94 -16.69 6.62 0.26
C TYR A 94 -16.29 8.02 0.74
N HIS A 95 -15.89 8.09 2.01
CA HIS A 95 -15.32 9.25 2.67
C HIS A 95 -13.81 9.04 2.85
N LEU A 96 -13.03 9.53 1.89
CA LEU A 96 -11.58 9.52 1.98
C LEU A 96 -11.08 10.66 2.88
N TRP A 97 -10.40 10.29 3.96
CA TRP A 97 -9.62 11.20 4.79
C TRP A 97 -8.12 11.00 4.52
N THR A 98 -7.46 12.10 4.19
CA THR A 98 -6.00 12.21 4.07
C THR A 98 -5.55 13.41 4.89
N PRO A 99 -4.36 13.39 5.49
CA PRO A 99 -3.79 14.59 6.09
C PRO A 99 -3.50 15.61 5.00
N LEU A 100 -3.50 16.88 5.40
CA LEU A 100 -3.03 17.97 4.58
C LEU A 100 -1.52 18.15 4.78
N ARG A 101 -0.85 18.69 3.76
CA ARG A 101 0.56 19.09 3.88
C ARG A 101 0.67 20.22 4.89
N GLN A 102 1.77 20.27 5.64
CA GLN A 102 1.95 21.24 6.72
C GLN A 102 1.85 22.70 6.25
N ASN A 103 2.19 22.98 4.99
CA ASN A 103 2.12 24.30 4.38
C ASN A 103 0.73 24.67 3.83
N MET A 104 -0.27 23.78 3.93
CA MET A 104 -1.64 24.08 3.52
C MET A 104 -2.40 24.81 4.62
N GLU A 105 -3.24 25.75 4.23
CA GLU A 105 -4.12 26.45 5.15
C GLU A 105 -5.04 25.48 5.90
N GLY A 106 -5.21 25.70 7.20
CA GLY A 106 -6.03 24.82 8.06
C GLY A 106 -5.43 23.45 8.38
N ALA A 107 -4.20 23.14 7.93
CA ALA A 107 -3.59 21.82 8.15
C ALA A 107 -3.50 21.44 9.63
N SER A 108 -3.18 22.37 10.52
CA SER A 108 -3.07 22.11 11.97
C SER A 108 -4.41 21.68 12.59
N GLN A 109 -5.53 22.23 12.12
CA GLN A 109 -6.87 21.90 12.61
C GLN A 109 -7.42 20.61 11.98
N HIS A 110 -7.14 20.39 10.68
CA HIS A 110 -7.57 19.20 9.95
C HIS A 110 -6.79 17.94 10.35
N ASN A 111 -5.49 18.06 10.58
CA ASN A 111 -4.60 16.95 10.91
C ASN A 111 -4.77 16.53 12.37
N ASN A 112 -5.84 15.78 12.64
CA ASN A 112 -6.11 15.23 13.96
C ASN A 112 -5.07 14.17 14.34
N TRP A 113 -4.43 14.34 15.50
CA TRP A 113 -3.40 13.42 16.00
C TRP A 113 -3.90 11.98 16.17
N ARG A 114 -5.19 11.77 16.51
CA ARG A 114 -5.77 10.43 16.65
C ARG A 114 -5.83 9.71 15.31
N LEU A 115 -6.27 10.42 14.26
CA LEU A 115 -6.34 9.86 12.90
C LEU A 115 -4.94 9.58 12.35
N LEU A 116 -3.97 10.45 12.62
CA LEU A 116 -2.56 10.22 12.29
C LEU A 116 -2.01 8.99 13.03
N ALA A 117 -2.36 8.79 14.31
CA ALA A 117 -1.94 7.61 15.06
C ALA A 117 -2.58 6.32 14.51
N MET A 118 -3.88 6.35 14.19
CA MET A 118 -4.59 5.20 13.60
C MET A 118 -4.02 4.79 12.24
N ARG A 119 -3.52 5.74 11.45
CA ARG A 119 -2.85 5.42 10.19
C ARG A 119 -1.58 4.59 10.37
N ARG A 120 -0.86 4.73 11.49
CA ARG A 120 0.36 3.94 11.74
C ARG A 120 0.08 2.44 11.76
N THR A 121 -1.18 2.01 11.92
CA THR A 121 -1.57 0.61 11.76
C THR A 121 -1.05 0.02 10.46
N ILE A 122 -1.13 0.73 9.32
CA ILE A 122 -0.64 0.20 8.03
C ILE A 122 0.89 0.01 8.03
N GLU A 123 1.63 0.95 8.62
CA GLU A 123 3.09 0.88 8.75
C GLU A 123 3.49 -0.28 9.65
N THR A 124 2.76 -0.50 10.74
CA THR A 124 2.95 -1.65 11.62
C THR A 124 2.68 -2.96 10.89
N ARG A 125 1.58 -3.06 10.13
CA ARG A 125 1.25 -4.28 9.37
C ARG A 125 2.32 -4.57 8.31
N PHE A 126 2.75 -3.58 7.53
CA PHE A 126 3.86 -3.76 6.60
C PHE A 126 5.15 -4.22 7.31
N SER A 127 5.45 -3.66 8.48
CA SER A 127 6.63 -4.04 9.27
C SER A 127 6.55 -5.51 9.73
N GLU A 128 5.39 -5.95 10.20
CA GLU A 128 5.13 -7.35 10.57
C GLU A 128 5.26 -8.28 9.37
N LEU A 129 4.68 -7.93 8.21
CA LEU A 129 4.80 -8.71 6.97
C LEU A 129 6.26 -8.87 6.53
N CYS A 130 7.06 -7.82 6.67
CA CYS A 130 8.49 -7.88 6.37
C CYS A 130 9.24 -8.75 7.38
N ALA A 131 8.98 -8.58 8.67
CA ALA A 131 9.71 -9.26 9.73
C ALA A 131 9.39 -10.76 9.83
N LEU A 132 8.11 -11.14 9.66
CA LEU A 132 7.64 -12.51 9.85
C LEU A 132 7.71 -13.35 8.57
N PHE A 133 7.50 -12.73 7.40
CA PHE A 133 7.32 -13.45 6.13
C PHE A 133 8.31 -13.06 5.04
N ASP A 134 9.24 -12.16 5.35
CA ASP A 134 10.25 -11.68 4.40
C ASP A 134 9.63 -11.19 3.08
N MET A 135 8.52 -10.44 3.21
CA MET A 135 7.71 -9.99 2.07
C MET A 135 8.52 -9.17 1.07
N GLU A 136 9.51 -8.38 1.53
CA GLU A 136 10.34 -7.54 0.67
C GLU A 136 11.28 -8.34 -0.26
N HIS A 137 11.64 -9.58 0.06
CA HIS A 137 12.55 -10.41 -0.73
C HIS A 137 11.80 -11.53 -1.47
N THR A 138 11.26 -11.20 -2.64
CA THR A 138 10.60 -12.20 -3.49
C THR A 138 11.58 -12.91 -4.43
N PHE A 139 11.57 -14.25 -4.41
CA PHE A 139 12.27 -15.09 -5.39
C PHE A 139 11.38 -15.47 -6.59
N ALA A 140 10.18 -14.89 -6.68
CA ALA A 140 9.27 -15.17 -7.78
C ALA A 140 9.88 -14.74 -9.12
N ARG A 141 9.77 -15.61 -10.12
CA ARG A 141 10.28 -15.38 -11.49
C ARG A 141 9.19 -15.08 -12.52
N GLY A 142 7.95 -14.92 -12.07
CA GLY A 142 6.80 -14.63 -12.93
C GLY A 142 5.62 -14.10 -12.11
N VAL A 143 4.64 -13.51 -12.81
CA VAL A 143 3.51 -12.80 -12.19
C VAL A 143 2.69 -13.73 -11.30
N ALA A 144 2.34 -14.92 -11.80
CA ALA A 144 1.58 -15.91 -11.03
C ALA A 144 2.32 -16.33 -9.75
N GLY A 145 3.64 -16.51 -9.81
CA GLY A 145 4.44 -16.86 -8.64
C GLY A 145 4.54 -15.72 -7.62
N LEU A 146 4.60 -14.47 -8.09
CA LEU A 146 4.60 -13.30 -7.23
C LEU A 146 3.25 -13.15 -6.52
N GLN A 147 2.16 -13.28 -7.28
CA GLN A 147 0.80 -13.25 -6.76
C GLN A 147 0.59 -14.34 -5.71
N LEU A 148 0.89 -15.60 -6.06
CA LEU A 148 0.75 -16.73 -5.14
C LEU A 148 1.52 -16.50 -3.83
N ARG A 149 2.76 -16.01 -3.91
CA ARG A 149 3.55 -15.72 -2.71
C ARG A 149 2.89 -14.66 -1.85
N ILE A 150 2.40 -13.56 -2.44
CA ILE A 150 1.72 -12.50 -1.68
C ILE A 150 0.46 -13.06 -1.04
N GLU A 151 -0.38 -13.78 -1.78
CA GLU A 151 -1.63 -14.37 -1.27
C GLU A 151 -1.36 -15.36 -0.12
N GLN A 152 -0.32 -16.19 -0.22
CA GLN A 152 0.08 -17.10 0.86
C GLN A 152 0.51 -16.35 2.13
N ILE A 153 1.29 -15.27 1.97
CA ILE A 153 1.71 -14.42 3.09
C ILE A 153 0.49 -13.76 3.74
N LEU A 154 -0.40 -13.17 2.95
CA LEU A 154 -1.59 -12.49 3.45
C LEU A 154 -2.56 -13.47 4.11
N LEU A 155 -2.71 -14.67 3.57
CA LEU A 155 -3.51 -15.74 4.17
C LEU A 155 -2.93 -16.13 5.54
N ALA A 156 -1.64 -16.48 5.60
CA ALA A 156 -0.98 -16.86 6.85
C ALA A 156 -1.05 -15.73 7.90
N TYR A 157 -0.87 -14.50 7.45
CA TYR A 157 -1.02 -13.30 8.28
C TYR A 157 -2.43 -13.18 8.86
N ASN A 158 -3.45 -13.20 8.01
CA ASN A 158 -4.84 -13.07 8.45
C ASN A 158 -5.29 -14.26 9.31
N LEU A 159 -4.76 -15.47 9.09
CA LEU A 159 -5.04 -16.63 9.94
C LEU A 159 -4.61 -16.43 11.40
N SER A 160 -3.59 -15.60 11.67
CA SER A 160 -3.19 -15.27 13.05
C SER A 160 -4.22 -14.44 13.83
N TYR A 161 -5.21 -13.87 13.14
CA TYR A 161 -6.34 -13.17 13.76
C TYR A 161 -7.51 -14.07 14.11
N PHE A 162 -7.49 -15.34 13.67
CA PHE A 162 -8.49 -16.31 14.04
C PHE A 162 -8.01 -17.07 15.26
N GLU A 163 -8.76 -16.99 16.35
CA GLU A 163 -8.63 -17.95 17.44
C GLU A 163 -9.21 -19.28 16.96
N PHE A 164 -8.34 -20.28 16.78
CA PHE A 164 -8.79 -21.66 16.58
C PHE A 164 -9.24 -22.18 17.95
N ASN A 165 -10.55 -22.16 18.18
CA ASN A 165 -11.20 -22.80 19.33
C ASN A 165 -11.02 -24.31 19.30
#